data_AF-A0A510L8C8-F1
#
_entry.id   AF-A0A510L8C8-F1
#
_cell.length_a   1.000
_cell.length_b   1.000
_cell.length_c   1.000
_cell.angle_alpha   90.00
_cell.angle_beta   90.00
_cell.angle_gamma   90.00
#
_symmetry.space_group_name_H-M   'P 1'
#
loop_
_entity.id
_entity.type
_entity.pdbx_description
1 polymer ?
#
loop_
_entity_poly.entity_id
_entity_poly.type
_entity_poly.pdbx_seq_one_letter_code
_entity_poly.pdbx_strand_id
1 'polypeptide(L)'
;MNVKYRESITRINDKETEIKSKNILKLKEVNNMLRIEKIKRMLENMGKSEIIRGTSKCARFFVCDTTDIVKEAKKIHGLDPIATTIFGKLLTATAMMGKDLKNEKDLVTVKVNGDGPYGNMLATGNMKGEVKGYIGNPEDKFHQIIDENGNFIKDETGQVRFIGNGTMQVIKDLGLRDPFSGVTKINEEDIADIIAHYFLLSEQIKSVVALGVKLDENGEVKRAGGYLVQLLPGVEDGFIDKLENKLQQIRTITELLEGGMSLEQIVELLYEDISVFEEETDVDGAHKKVYVEDFEILEKSELEYKCNCTKEKFYKGLITLGKEEIDKILEEEGKIQVECHFCGKKYDFGKEDFKNL
;
A
#
# COMPACT_ATOMS: atom_id res chain seq x y z
N MET A 1 14.05 6.23 -79.47
CA MET A 1 14.37 5.33 -78.34
C MET A 1 14.28 5.98 -76.94
N ASN A 2 14.14 7.31 -76.79
CA ASN A 2 14.31 7.98 -75.48
C ASN A 2 13.02 8.36 -74.70
N VAL A 3 11.82 8.11 -75.24
CA VAL A 3 10.56 8.49 -74.56
C VAL A 3 10.03 7.33 -73.68
N LYS A 4 9.99 6.11 -74.21
CA LYS A 4 9.54 4.91 -73.45
C LYS A 4 10.41 4.59 -72.23
N TYR A 5 11.73 4.87 -72.30
CA TYR A 5 12.64 4.58 -71.19
C TYR A 5 12.47 5.59 -70.02
N ARG A 6 12.21 6.87 -70.33
CA ARG A 6 11.91 7.89 -69.32
C ARG A 6 10.58 7.63 -68.61
N GLU A 7 9.52 7.29 -69.35
CA GLU A 7 8.24 6.91 -68.75
C GLU A 7 8.34 5.68 -67.83
N SER A 8 9.24 4.74 -68.14
CA SER A 8 9.47 3.54 -67.33
C SER A 8 10.14 3.87 -66.00
N ILE A 9 11.13 4.76 -66.01
CA ILE A 9 11.84 5.20 -64.79
C ILE A 9 10.92 6.05 -63.91
N THR A 10 10.11 6.95 -64.49
CA THR A 10 9.14 7.73 -63.72
C THR A 10 8.12 6.83 -63.03
N ARG A 11 7.58 5.81 -63.72
CA ARG A 11 6.65 4.84 -63.13
C ARG A 11 7.26 3.99 -62.02
N ILE A 12 8.57 3.69 -62.07
CA ILE A 12 9.27 2.95 -60.99
C ILE A 12 9.47 3.86 -59.77
N ASN A 13 9.89 5.10 -59.98
CA ASN A 13 10.04 6.08 -58.90
C ASN A 13 8.69 6.42 -58.23
N ASP A 14 7.62 6.51 -59.00
CA ASP A 14 6.26 6.73 -58.47
C ASP A 14 5.83 5.53 -57.61
N LYS A 15 6.09 4.29 -58.08
CA LYS A 15 5.81 3.07 -57.31
C LYS A 15 6.64 2.95 -56.03
N GLU A 16 7.94 3.30 -56.07
CA GLU A 16 8.78 3.32 -54.87
C GLU A 16 8.31 4.36 -53.85
N THR A 17 7.88 5.53 -54.33
CA THR A 17 7.34 6.61 -53.48
C THR A 17 6.02 6.19 -52.84
N GLU A 18 5.16 5.48 -53.59
CA GLU A 18 3.88 4.95 -53.10
C GLU A 18 4.07 3.80 -52.08
N ILE A 19 5.11 2.97 -52.25
CA ILE A 19 5.45 1.91 -51.27
C ILE A 19 6.01 2.53 -49.98
N LYS A 20 6.89 3.53 -50.09
CA LYS A 20 7.42 4.27 -48.92
C LYS A 20 6.30 4.98 -48.15
N SER A 21 5.36 5.63 -48.86
CA SER A 21 4.22 6.30 -48.21
C SER A 21 3.27 5.31 -47.53
N LYS A 22 2.97 4.16 -48.14
CA LYS A 22 2.17 3.08 -47.52
C LYS A 22 2.85 2.48 -46.28
N ASN A 23 4.17 2.30 -46.30
CA ASN A 23 4.91 1.80 -45.14
C ASN A 23 4.93 2.83 -43.99
N ILE A 24 5.08 4.12 -44.29
CA ILE A 24 4.99 5.20 -43.29
C ILE A 24 3.57 5.27 -42.70
N LEU A 25 2.52 5.11 -43.51
CA LEU A 25 1.14 5.04 -43.02
C LEU A 25 0.94 3.87 -42.06
N LYS A 26 1.40 2.67 -42.43
CA LYS A 26 1.33 1.47 -41.56
C LYS A 26 2.10 1.67 -40.25
N LEU A 27 3.29 2.25 -40.28
CA LEU A 27 4.07 2.58 -39.07
C LEU A 27 3.34 3.59 -38.19
N LYS A 28 2.70 4.61 -38.78
CA LYS A 28 1.87 5.57 -38.03
C LYS A 28 0.64 4.89 -37.42
N GLU A 29 -0.03 4.00 -38.14
CA GLU A 29 -1.18 3.23 -37.64
C GLU A 29 -0.80 2.32 -36.47
N VAL A 30 0.32 1.58 -36.58
CA VAL A 30 0.83 0.71 -35.50
C VAL A 30 1.21 1.54 -34.27
N ASN A 31 1.91 2.67 -34.45
CA ASN A 31 2.24 3.58 -33.34
C ASN A 31 0.99 4.19 -32.69
N ASN A 32 -0.04 4.51 -33.48
CA ASN A 32 -1.30 5.03 -32.95
C ASN A 32 -2.07 3.94 -32.20
N MET A 33 -2.04 2.71 -32.70
CA MET A 33 -2.65 1.54 -32.05
C MET A 33 -1.96 1.24 -30.71
N LEU A 34 -0.62 1.21 -30.67
CA LEU A 34 0.15 1.08 -29.43
C LEU A 34 -0.15 2.20 -28.43
N ARG A 35 -0.34 3.44 -28.91
CA ARG A 35 -0.70 4.59 -28.07
C ARG A 35 -2.12 4.46 -27.53
N ILE A 36 -3.08 4.01 -28.35
CA ILE A 36 -4.46 3.75 -27.94
C ILE A 36 -4.51 2.58 -26.95
N GLU A 37 -3.72 1.53 -27.16
CA GLU A 37 -3.66 0.38 -26.26
C GLU A 37 -3.01 0.74 -24.93
N LYS A 38 -1.99 1.60 -24.94
CA LYS A 38 -1.41 2.21 -23.72
C LYS A 38 -2.44 3.08 -23.01
N ILE A 39 -3.18 3.92 -23.73
CA ILE A 39 -4.27 4.75 -23.16
C ILE A 39 -5.41 3.87 -22.62
N LYS A 40 -5.79 2.78 -23.31
CA LYS A 40 -6.80 1.83 -22.86
C LYS A 40 -6.35 1.10 -21.59
N ARG A 41 -5.11 0.61 -21.53
CA ARG A 41 -4.54 0.04 -20.29
C ARG A 41 -4.48 1.07 -19.17
N MET A 42 -4.11 2.31 -19.48
CA MET A 42 -4.15 3.40 -18.49
C MET A 42 -5.57 3.66 -18.01
N LEU A 43 -6.59 3.63 -18.88
CA LEU A 43 -8.00 3.81 -18.53
C LEU A 43 -8.62 2.58 -17.83
N GLU A 44 -8.18 1.37 -18.15
CA GLU A 44 -8.61 0.11 -17.50
C GLU A 44 -7.98 -0.03 -16.10
N ASN A 45 -6.75 0.47 -15.92
CA ASN A 45 -6.08 0.55 -14.61
C ASN A 45 -6.43 1.83 -13.84
N MET A 46 -7.19 2.77 -14.43
CA MET A 46 -7.68 3.95 -13.72
C MET A 46 -8.75 3.55 -12.71
N GLY A 47 -8.30 3.26 -11.48
CA GLY A 47 -9.18 3.01 -10.34
C GLY A 47 -9.12 1.60 -9.77
N LYS A 48 -7.99 0.89 -9.94
CA LYS A 48 -7.70 -0.28 -9.13
C LYS A 48 -6.42 -0.06 -8.35
N SER A 49 -6.51 -0.27 -7.04
CA SER A 49 -5.32 -0.36 -6.20
C SER A 49 -4.51 -1.59 -6.64
N GLU A 50 -3.19 -1.44 -6.74
CA GLU A 50 -2.29 -2.48 -7.22
C GLU A 50 -0.97 -2.45 -6.46
N ILE A 51 -0.25 -3.57 -6.52
CA ILE A 51 1.04 -3.76 -5.89
C ILE A 51 1.97 -4.56 -6.78
N ILE A 52 3.23 -4.15 -6.77
CA ILE A 52 4.35 -4.90 -7.31
C ILE A 52 5.21 -5.37 -6.14
N ARG A 53 5.63 -6.64 -6.19
CA ARG A 53 6.73 -7.14 -5.36
C ARG A 53 7.84 -7.67 -6.24
N GLY A 54 9.06 -7.49 -5.76
CA GLY A 54 10.25 -7.95 -6.43
C GLY A 54 11.42 -8.12 -5.50
N THR A 55 12.56 -8.46 -6.10
CA THR A 55 13.82 -8.61 -5.40
C THR A 55 14.94 -8.03 -6.21
N SER A 56 16.02 -7.73 -5.52
CA SER A 56 17.33 -7.38 -6.06
C SER A 56 18.34 -8.27 -5.35
N LYS A 57 19.63 -8.07 -5.59
CA LYS A 57 20.70 -8.78 -4.88
C LYS A 57 20.80 -8.33 -3.42
N CYS A 58 20.53 -7.06 -3.15
CA CYS A 58 20.63 -6.45 -1.83
C CYS A 58 19.33 -6.48 -1.02
N ALA A 59 18.17 -6.39 -1.69
CA ALA A 59 16.91 -6.16 -1.01
C ALA A 59 15.71 -6.80 -1.71
N ARG A 60 14.67 -7.08 -0.92
CA ARG A 60 13.31 -7.31 -1.44
C ARG A 60 12.50 -6.02 -1.35
N PHE A 61 11.56 -5.82 -2.27
CA PHE A 61 10.76 -4.59 -2.30
C PHE A 61 9.28 -4.85 -2.60
N PHE A 62 8.47 -3.92 -2.12
CA PHE A 62 7.05 -3.79 -2.41
C PHE A 62 6.77 -2.33 -2.77
N VAL A 63 6.02 -2.08 -3.84
CA VAL A 63 5.56 -0.74 -4.23
C VAL A 63 4.08 -0.85 -4.59
N CYS A 64 3.24 0.02 -4.04
CA CYS A 64 1.79 -0.06 -4.25
C CYS A 64 1.10 1.29 -4.42
N ASP A 65 0.04 1.29 -5.21
CA ASP A 65 -1.03 2.28 -5.23
C ASP A 65 -2.20 1.72 -4.43
N THR A 66 -2.60 2.42 -3.38
CA THR A 66 -3.72 2.04 -2.50
C THR A 66 -4.81 3.11 -2.48
N THR A 67 -4.87 3.95 -3.51
CA THR A 67 -5.77 5.10 -3.58
C THR A 67 -7.23 4.70 -3.32
N ASP A 68 -7.72 3.64 -3.95
CA ASP A 68 -9.12 3.24 -3.82
C ASP A 68 -9.41 2.50 -2.51
N ILE A 69 -8.43 1.81 -1.94
CA ILE A 69 -8.51 1.26 -0.58
C ILE A 69 -8.74 2.39 0.43
N VAL A 70 -7.96 3.46 0.34
CA VAL A 70 -8.05 4.59 1.29
C VAL A 70 -9.34 5.40 1.06
N LYS A 71 -9.79 5.56 -0.20
CA LYS A 71 -11.12 6.14 -0.50
C LYS A 71 -12.25 5.33 0.13
N GLU A 72 -12.24 4.01 -0.04
CA GLU A 72 -13.28 3.14 0.49
C GLU A 72 -13.27 3.18 2.02
N ALA A 73 -12.09 3.15 2.65
CA ALA A 73 -11.93 3.34 4.09
C ALA A 73 -12.48 4.69 4.58
N LYS A 74 -12.14 5.80 3.90
CA LYS A 74 -12.66 7.13 4.23
C LYS A 74 -14.19 7.15 4.21
N LYS A 75 -14.78 6.57 3.18
CA LYS A 75 -16.24 6.50 3.00
C LYS A 75 -16.92 5.63 4.06
N ILE A 76 -16.36 4.46 4.35
CA ILE A 76 -16.93 3.52 5.35
C ILE A 76 -16.94 4.14 6.74
N HIS A 77 -15.83 4.78 7.13
CA HIS A 77 -15.61 5.21 8.52
C HIS A 77 -15.89 6.70 8.75
N GLY A 78 -16.17 7.48 7.70
CA GLY A 78 -16.41 8.93 7.83
C GLY A 78 -15.17 9.70 8.31
N LEU A 79 -14.00 9.35 7.78
CA LEU A 79 -12.72 9.84 8.29
C LEU A 79 -12.50 11.33 8.01
N ASP A 80 -12.07 12.06 9.05
CA ASP A 80 -11.50 13.39 8.90
C ASP A 80 -10.18 13.35 8.07
N PRO A 81 -9.64 14.50 7.62
CA PRO A 81 -8.41 14.54 6.82
C PRO A 81 -7.18 13.88 7.46
N ILE A 82 -7.00 14.02 8.78
CA ILE A 82 -5.83 13.50 9.50
C ILE A 82 -6.00 12.00 9.74
N ALA A 83 -7.17 11.56 10.19
CA ALA A 83 -7.57 10.16 10.29
C ALA A 83 -7.39 9.44 8.95
N THR A 84 -7.83 10.08 7.84
CA THR A 84 -7.66 9.54 6.48
C THR A 84 -6.18 9.31 6.17
N THR A 85 -5.31 10.23 6.58
CA THR A 85 -3.88 10.15 6.32
C THR A 85 -3.22 9.04 7.13
N ILE A 86 -3.42 9.02 8.44
CA ILE A 86 -2.78 8.06 9.36
C ILE A 86 -3.31 6.66 9.10
N PHE A 87 -4.64 6.50 9.05
CA PHE A 87 -5.25 5.21 8.79
C PHE A 87 -4.97 4.70 7.37
N GLY A 88 -4.95 5.62 6.39
CA GLY A 88 -4.56 5.28 5.02
C GLY A 88 -3.15 4.70 4.94
N LYS A 89 -2.17 5.35 5.60
CA LYS A 89 -0.79 4.82 5.70
C LYS A 89 -0.76 3.43 6.36
N LEU A 90 -1.52 3.21 7.44
CA LEU A 90 -1.59 1.90 8.10
C LEU A 90 -2.15 0.81 7.19
N LEU A 91 -3.21 1.11 6.45
CA LEU A 91 -3.79 0.19 5.46
C LEU A 91 -2.78 -0.14 4.35
N THR A 92 -2.07 0.88 3.84
CA THR A 92 -1.02 0.70 2.81
C THR A 92 0.11 -0.20 3.30
N ALA A 93 0.65 0.06 4.49
CA ALA A 93 1.70 -0.78 5.08
C ALA A 93 1.22 -2.22 5.29
N THR A 94 0.00 -2.38 5.80
CA THR A 94 -0.61 -3.69 6.04
C THR A 94 -0.87 -4.46 4.73
N ALA A 95 -1.19 -3.76 3.63
CA ALA A 95 -1.32 -4.36 2.30
C ALA A 95 0.00 -5.00 1.84
N MET A 96 1.11 -4.26 1.97
CA MET A 96 2.44 -4.75 1.62
C MET A 96 2.85 -5.93 2.50
N MET A 97 2.61 -5.84 3.81
CA MET A 97 2.89 -6.94 4.76
C MET A 97 2.05 -8.19 4.45
N GLY A 98 0.79 -8.03 4.08
CA GLY A 98 -0.10 -9.13 3.69
C GLY A 98 0.41 -9.85 2.43
N LYS A 99 0.94 -9.10 1.47
CA LYS A 99 1.55 -9.66 0.24
C LYS A 99 2.87 -10.39 0.44
N ASP A 100 3.52 -10.23 1.59
CA ASP A 100 4.70 -11.02 1.93
C ASP A 100 4.35 -12.43 2.49
N LEU A 101 3.10 -12.66 2.88
CA LEU A 101 2.64 -13.95 3.40
C LEU A 101 2.73 -15.05 2.33
N LYS A 102 2.80 -16.32 2.77
CA LYS A 102 3.09 -17.46 1.88
C LYS A 102 1.87 -18.30 1.56
N ASN A 103 0.89 -18.40 2.46
CA ASN A 103 -0.31 -19.21 2.26
C ASN A 103 -1.58 -18.37 2.17
N GLU A 104 -2.57 -18.87 1.44
CA GLU A 104 -3.86 -18.18 1.25
C GLU A 104 -4.65 -17.92 2.53
N LYS A 105 -4.41 -18.72 3.57
CA LYS A 105 -5.09 -18.60 4.86
C LYS A 105 -4.33 -17.73 5.84
N ASP A 106 -3.07 -17.39 5.53
CA ASP A 106 -2.27 -16.57 6.41
C ASP A 106 -2.88 -15.18 6.51
N LEU A 107 -2.81 -14.60 7.70
CA LEU A 107 -3.32 -13.27 7.98
C LEU A 107 -2.29 -12.49 8.79
N VAL A 108 -1.98 -11.26 8.34
CA VAL A 108 -1.27 -10.29 9.17
C VAL A 108 -2.27 -9.32 9.77
N THR A 109 -2.13 -9.03 11.06
CA THR A 109 -2.87 -8.00 11.77
C THR A 109 -1.88 -7.01 12.36
N VAL A 110 -2.01 -5.74 12.00
CA VAL A 110 -1.23 -4.64 12.56
C VAL A 110 -2.14 -3.82 13.45
N LYS A 111 -1.74 -3.65 14.72
CA LYS A 111 -2.43 -2.84 15.71
C LYS A 111 -1.51 -1.71 16.13
N VAL A 112 -2.01 -0.49 16.12
CA VAL A 112 -1.33 0.68 16.69
C VAL A 112 -2.23 1.18 17.81
N ASN A 113 -1.78 1.01 19.05
CA ASN A 113 -2.51 1.43 20.23
C ASN A 113 -1.77 2.60 20.85
N GLY A 114 -2.26 3.81 20.61
CA GLY A 114 -1.68 5.05 21.12
C GLY A 114 -2.68 5.82 21.98
N ASP A 115 -2.16 6.68 22.86
CA ASP A 115 -2.93 7.57 23.73
C ASP A 115 -3.32 8.91 23.08
N GLY A 116 -3.10 9.04 21.77
CA GLY A 116 -3.44 10.20 20.96
C GLY A 116 -4.94 10.31 20.63
N PRO A 117 -5.34 11.44 20.03
CA PRO A 117 -6.74 11.79 19.77
C PRO A 117 -7.52 10.78 18.91
N TYR A 118 -6.84 10.11 17.98
CA TYR A 118 -7.45 9.13 17.07
C TYR A 118 -7.61 7.73 17.69
N GLY A 119 -7.03 7.52 18.87
CA GLY A 119 -7.12 6.27 19.62
C GLY A 119 -6.46 5.09 18.91
N ASN A 120 -6.97 3.89 19.20
CA ASN A 120 -6.43 2.66 18.65
C ASN A 120 -6.86 2.45 17.20
N MET A 121 -5.97 1.91 16.38
CA MET A 121 -6.25 1.54 15.00
C MET A 121 -5.76 0.12 14.72
N LEU A 122 -6.47 -0.58 13.85
CA LEU A 122 -6.18 -1.95 13.49
C LEU A 122 -6.41 -2.15 12.00
N ALA A 123 -5.46 -2.77 11.33
CA ALA A 123 -5.59 -3.23 9.95
C ALA A 123 -5.21 -4.71 9.84
N THR A 124 -5.86 -5.42 8.92
CA THR A 124 -5.53 -6.80 8.57
C THR A 124 -5.34 -6.94 7.07
N GLY A 125 -4.37 -7.74 6.65
CA GLY A 125 -4.06 -8.02 5.26
C GLY A 125 -3.77 -9.49 5.02
N ASN A 126 -4.00 -9.98 3.79
CA ASN A 126 -3.67 -11.33 3.37
C ASN A 126 -2.92 -11.35 2.02
N MET A 127 -2.44 -12.53 1.60
CA MET A 127 -1.68 -12.66 0.35
C MET A 127 -2.51 -12.41 -0.92
N LYS A 128 -3.84 -12.39 -0.82
CA LYS A 128 -4.74 -12.11 -1.96
C LYS A 128 -4.85 -10.62 -2.26
N GLY A 129 -4.23 -9.76 -1.45
CA GLY A 129 -4.33 -8.31 -1.58
C GLY A 129 -5.59 -7.73 -0.93
N GLU A 130 -6.29 -8.52 -0.12
CA GLU A 130 -7.48 -8.07 0.60
C GLU A 130 -7.06 -7.42 1.92
N VAL A 131 -7.48 -6.17 2.13
CA VAL A 131 -7.16 -5.39 3.33
C VAL A 131 -8.43 -4.84 3.95
N LYS A 132 -8.46 -4.73 5.28
CA LYS A 132 -9.54 -4.07 6.01
C LYS A 132 -9.02 -3.54 7.34
N GLY A 133 -9.70 -2.56 7.93
CA GLY A 133 -9.31 -2.07 9.24
C GLY A 133 -10.39 -1.19 9.88
N TYR A 134 -10.07 -0.64 11.03
CA TYR A 134 -10.81 0.45 11.64
C TYR A 134 -9.87 1.36 12.42
N ILE A 135 -10.36 2.58 12.69
CA ILE A 135 -9.75 3.56 13.58
C ILE A 135 -10.74 3.85 14.71
N GLY A 136 -10.23 4.07 15.92
CA GLY A 136 -11.06 4.19 17.12
C GLY A 136 -11.94 5.43 17.09
N ASN A 137 -11.35 6.59 16.79
CA ASN A 137 -12.05 7.87 16.75
C ASN A 137 -11.90 8.51 15.36
N PRO A 138 -12.75 8.18 14.37
CA PRO A 138 -12.64 8.68 13.00
C PRO A 138 -13.04 10.15 12.81
N GLU A 139 -13.82 10.70 13.74
CA GLU A 139 -14.38 12.05 13.71
C GLU A 139 -13.34 13.16 13.93
N ASP A 140 -13.71 14.40 13.60
CA ASP A 140 -12.85 15.58 13.72
C ASP A 140 -12.27 15.75 15.14
N LYS A 141 -10.95 15.64 15.24
CA LYS A 141 -10.18 15.87 16.47
C LYS A 141 -9.34 17.14 16.45
N PHE A 142 -9.55 18.08 15.51
CA PHE A 142 -8.75 19.29 15.41
C PHE A 142 -8.64 20.04 16.74
N HIS A 143 -9.73 20.13 17.49
CA HIS A 143 -9.77 20.81 18.78
C HIS A 143 -8.87 20.18 19.87
N GLN A 144 -8.41 18.95 19.68
CA GLN A 144 -7.51 18.25 20.63
C GLN A 144 -6.04 18.40 20.25
N ILE A 145 -5.75 18.91 19.05
CA ILE A 145 -4.40 19.05 18.50
C ILE A 145 -4.03 20.51 18.26
N ILE A 146 -4.90 21.46 18.58
CA ILE A 146 -4.64 22.91 18.50
C ILE A 146 -4.81 23.58 19.85
N ASP A 147 -4.00 24.59 20.13
CA ASP A 147 -4.10 25.44 21.32
C ASP A 147 -5.17 26.54 21.17
N GLU A 148 -5.38 27.33 22.22
CA GLU A 148 -6.33 28.45 22.24
C GLU A 148 -6.02 29.53 21.18
N ASN A 149 -4.79 29.56 20.67
CA ASN A 149 -4.34 30.49 19.64
C ASN A 149 -4.43 29.89 18.21
N GLY A 150 -4.90 28.65 18.08
CA GLY A 150 -5.02 27.93 16.81
C GLY A 150 -3.70 27.32 16.31
N ASN A 151 -2.65 27.27 17.13
CA ASN A 151 -1.40 26.60 16.77
C ASN A 151 -1.47 25.12 17.13
N PHE A 152 -0.80 24.26 16.36
CA PHE A 152 -0.71 22.86 16.72
C PHE A 152 0.00 22.66 18.07
N ILE A 153 -0.61 21.85 18.93
CA ILE A 153 -0.02 21.39 20.19
C ILE A 153 1.12 20.46 19.84
N LYS A 154 2.32 20.86 20.25
CA LYS A 154 3.56 20.13 20.00
C LYS A 154 4.13 19.58 21.28
N ASP A 155 4.80 18.43 21.18
CA ASP A 155 5.57 17.84 22.26
C ASP A 155 6.92 18.55 22.45
N GLU A 156 7.75 18.03 23.36
CA GLU A 156 9.10 18.55 23.65
C GLU A 156 10.04 18.51 22.44
N THR A 157 9.74 17.67 21.44
CA THR A 157 10.50 17.54 20.19
C THR A 157 9.99 18.45 19.07
N GLY A 158 8.88 19.15 19.29
CA GLY A 158 8.24 20.03 18.31
C GLY A 158 7.30 19.31 17.34
N GLN A 159 6.95 18.05 17.60
CA GLN A 159 6.05 17.24 16.78
C GLN A 159 4.60 17.33 17.27
N VAL A 160 3.65 17.28 16.34
CA VAL A 160 2.22 17.25 16.66
C VAL A 160 1.84 15.82 17.03
N ARG A 161 1.18 15.65 18.17
CA ARG A 161 0.85 14.33 18.73
C ARG A 161 -0.48 13.82 18.17
N PHE A 162 -0.45 12.89 17.22
CA PHE A 162 -1.64 12.29 16.60
C PHE A 162 -1.92 10.87 17.12
N ILE A 163 -0.86 10.07 17.23
CA ILE A 163 -0.88 8.70 17.71
C ILE A 163 -0.50 8.68 19.19
N GLY A 164 0.51 9.47 19.57
CA GLY A 164 1.01 9.54 20.94
C GLY A 164 1.74 8.29 21.40
N ASN A 165 1.84 8.14 22.72
CA ASN A 165 2.60 7.06 23.31
C ASN A 165 1.78 5.78 23.33
N GLY A 166 2.46 4.65 23.13
CA GLY A 166 1.81 3.36 23.26
C GLY A 166 2.61 2.24 22.61
N THR A 167 1.89 1.30 22.00
CA THR A 167 2.52 0.11 21.41
C THR A 167 1.95 -0.19 20.03
N MET A 168 2.85 -0.60 19.14
CA MET A 168 2.50 -1.25 17.90
C MET A 168 2.65 -2.77 18.09
N GLN A 169 1.68 -3.53 17.62
CA GLN A 169 1.71 -4.99 17.62
C GLN A 169 1.43 -5.52 16.22
N VAL A 170 2.30 -6.40 15.74
CA VAL A 170 2.09 -7.18 14.51
C VAL A 170 1.84 -8.63 14.90
N ILE A 171 0.75 -9.20 14.39
CA ILE A 171 0.36 -10.58 14.60
C ILE A 171 0.31 -11.26 13.24
N LYS A 172 1.08 -12.34 13.05
CA LYS A 172 1.03 -13.19 11.86
C LYS A 172 0.40 -14.52 12.25
N ASP A 173 -0.85 -14.72 11.83
CA ASP A 173 -1.53 -16.01 11.93
C ASP A 173 -1.15 -16.82 10.68
N LEU A 174 -0.30 -17.82 10.87
CA LEU A 174 0.27 -18.66 9.82
C LEU A 174 -0.33 -20.08 9.80
N GLY A 175 -1.49 -20.27 10.43
CA GLY A 175 -2.10 -21.59 10.61
C GLY A 175 -1.32 -22.52 11.55
N LEU A 176 -0.41 -21.97 12.35
CA LEU A 176 0.29 -22.66 13.43
C LEU A 176 -0.62 -22.76 14.67
N ARG A 177 -0.17 -23.50 15.69
CA ARG A 177 -0.91 -23.62 16.96
C ARG A 177 -1.10 -22.26 17.64
N ASP A 178 -0.04 -21.45 17.64
CA ASP A 178 0.00 -20.12 18.22
C ASP A 178 0.48 -19.13 17.16
N PRO A 179 -0.15 -17.95 17.03
CA PRO A 179 0.28 -16.94 16.06
C PRO A 179 1.61 -16.32 16.49
N PHE A 180 2.42 -15.91 15.52
CA PHE A 180 3.60 -15.09 15.80
C PHE A 180 3.15 -13.68 16.16
N SER A 181 3.72 -13.09 17.21
CA SER A 181 3.44 -11.70 17.59
C SER A 181 4.72 -10.95 17.97
N GLY A 182 4.95 -9.81 17.32
CA GLY A 182 5.97 -8.84 17.69
C GLY A 182 5.31 -7.57 18.24
N VAL A 183 5.93 -6.95 19.24
CA VAL A 183 5.44 -5.72 19.89
C VAL A 183 6.59 -4.73 20.02
N THR A 184 6.37 -3.48 19.60
CA THR A 184 7.30 -2.37 19.78
C THR A 184 6.61 -1.18 20.43
N LYS A 185 7.40 -0.33 21.09
CA LYS A 185 6.90 0.95 21.59
C LYS A 185 6.79 1.93 20.43
N ILE A 186 5.75 2.76 20.46
CA ILE A 186 5.59 3.89 19.53
C ILE A 186 6.43 5.04 20.09
N ASN A 187 7.39 5.51 19.31
CA ASN A 187 8.21 6.68 19.65
C ASN A 187 8.08 7.80 18.60
N GLU A 188 7.42 7.51 17.48
CA GLU A 188 7.25 8.37 16.32
C GLU A 188 5.76 8.63 16.05
N GLU A 189 5.46 9.71 15.34
CA GLU A 189 4.08 10.08 14.99
C GLU A 189 3.71 9.69 13.53
N ASP A 190 4.68 9.24 12.73
CA ASP A 190 4.46 8.73 11.37
C ASP A 190 4.40 7.20 11.36
N ILE A 191 3.34 6.66 10.75
CA ILE A 191 3.17 5.21 10.55
C ILE A 191 4.35 4.59 9.78
N ALA A 192 4.95 5.31 8.83
CA ALA A 192 6.10 4.80 8.08
C ALA A 192 7.28 4.50 9.02
N ASP A 193 7.61 5.45 9.90
CA ASP A 193 8.71 5.32 10.86
C ASP A 193 8.40 4.24 11.91
N ILE A 194 7.17 4.19 12.42
CA ILE A 194 6.71 3.16 13.36
C ILE A 194 6.88 1.75 12.75
N ILE A 195 6.52 1.57 11.47
CA ILE A 195 6.66 0.29 10.75
C ILE A 195 8.14 -0.06 10.53
N ALA A 196 8.97 0.91 10.13
CA ALA A 196 10.40 0.71 9.94
C ALA A 196 11.08 0.29 11.25
N HIS A 197 10.74 0.97 12.36
CA HIS A 197 11.23 0.67 13.69
C HIS A 197 10.77 -0.71 14.18
N TYR A 198 9.53 -1.12 13.87
CA TYR A 198 9.06 -2.49 14.12
C TYR A 198 9.93 -3.53 13.41
N PHE A 199 10.20 -3.38 12.12
CA PHE A 199 11.04 -4.34 11.39
C PHE A 199 12.47 -4.38 11.94
N LEU A 200 13.03 -3.24 12.31
CA LEU A 200 14.36 -3.16 12.89
C LEU A 200 14.45 -3.91 14.22
N LEU A 201 13.52 -3.67 15.15
CA LEU A 201 13.59 -4.23 16.50
C LEU A 201 13.01 -5.64 16.64
N SER A 202 11.88 -5.92 16.00
CA SER A 202 11.16 -7.19 16.17
C SER A 202 11.57 -8.24 15.15
N GLU A 203 11.88 -7.84 13.91
CA GLU A 203 12.27 -8.78 12.84
C GLU A 203 13.78 -8.75 12.53
N GLN A 204 14.53 -7.79 13.08
CA GLN A 204 15.95 -7.58 12.79
C GLN A 204 16.22 -7.35 11.29
N ILE A 205 15.29 -6.68 10.62
CA ILE A 205 15.35 -6.37 9.19
C ILE A 205 15.40 -4.85 9.03
N LYS A 206 16.53 -4.33 8.56
CA LYS A 206 16.63 -2.92 8.18
C LYS A 206 15.72 -2.68 6.98
N SER A 207 14.82 -1.72 7.14
CA SER A 207 13.73 -1.47 6.20
C SER A 207 13.60 0.01 5.93
N VAL A 208 13.49 0.37 4.65
CA VAL A 208 13.10 1.71 4.21
C VAL A 208 11.62 1.68 3.89
N VAL A 209 10.86 2.55 4.55
CA VAL A 209 9.40 2.61 4.45
C VAL A 209 9.01 4.02 4.08
N ALA A 210 8.27 4.18 2.99
CA ALA A 210 7.65 5.46 2.66
C ALA A 210 6.17 5.25 2.35
N LEU A 211 5.32 6.02 3.02
CA LEU A 211 3.87 5.94 2.88
C LEU A 211 3.33 7.35 2.66
N GLY A 212 2.37 7.50 1.76
CA GLY A 212 1.77 8.79 1.44
C GLY A 212 0.28 8.70 1.22
N VAL A 213 -0.43 9.71 1.71
CA VAL A 213 -1.84 9.97 1.40
C VAL A 213 -1.94 11.44 1.05
N LYS A 214 -2.43 11.73 -0.16
CA LYS A 214 -2.65 13.09 -0.66
C LYS A 214 -4.14 13.33 -0.79
N LEU A 215 -4.61 14.36 -0.11
CA LEU A 215 -5.99 14.84 -0.17
C LEU A 215 -6.09 16.03 -1.13
N ASP A 216 -7.28 16.22 -1.69
CA ASP A 216 -7.63 17.45 -2.41
C ASP A 216 -8.17 18.54 -1.47
N GLU A 217 -8.56 19.69 -2.02
CA GLU A 217 -9.07 20.84 -1.27
C GLU A 217 -10.38 20.55 -0.53
N ASN A 218 -11.13 19.52 -0.94
CA ASN A 218 -12.36 19.08 -0.29
C ASN A 218 -12.09 18.00 0.78
N GLY A 219 -10.82 17.62 0.99
CA GLY A 219 -10.43 16.54 1.90
C GLY A 219 -10.64 15.15 1.32
N GLU A 220 -10.89 15.01 0.02
CA GLU A 220 -11.06 13.73 -0.67
C GLU A 220 -9.72 13.13 -1.09
N VAL A 221 -9.64 11.80 -1.08
CA VAL A 221 -8.38 11.09 -1.36
C VAL A 221 -8.07 11.15 -2.85
N LYS A 222 -7.01 11.89 -3.20
CA LYS A 222 -6.52 12.01 -4.57
C LYS A 222 -5.56 10.87 -4.93
N ARG A 223 -4.59 10.60 -4.06
CA ARG A 223 -3.62 9.50 -4.19
C ARG A 223 -3.25 8.94 -2.83
N ALA A 224 -3.07 7.62 -2.76
CA ALA A 224 -2.44 6.97 -1.62
C ALA A 224 -1.56 5.83 -2.10
N GLY A 225 -0.46 5.58 -1.43
CA GLY A 225 0.47 4.53 -1.82
C GLY A 225 1.73 4.54 -0.98
N GLY A 226 2.65 3.66 -1.32
CA GLY A 226 3.90 3.54 -0.60
C GLY A 226 4.83 2.50 -1.17
N TYR A 227 6.01 2.42 -0.58
CA TYR A 227 6.95 1.34 -0.81
C TYR A 227 7.61 0.89 0.49
N LEU A 228 7.94 -0.39 0.53
CA LEU A 228 8.64 -1.08 1.61
C LEU A 228 9.82 -1.82 0.98
N VAL A 229 11.03 -1.40 1.29
CA VAL A 229 12.27 -2.04 0.82
C VAL A 229 13.01 -2.60 2.03
N GLN A 230 13.41 -3.87 1.96
CA GLN A 230 13.97 -4.59 3.10
C GLN A 230 15.26 -5.29 2.68
N LEU A 231 16.33 -5.06 3.44
CA LEU A 231 17.61 -5.71 3.18
C LEU A 231 17.53 -7.23 3.34
N LEU A 232 18.23 -7.93 2.46
CA LEU A 232 18.46 -9.35 2.58
C LEU A 232 19.57 -9.63 3.61
N PRO A 233 19.57 -10.82 4.26
CA PRO A 233 20.61 -11.18 5.22
C PRO A 233 22.01 -11.14 4.60
N GLY A 234 22.98 -10.57 5.34
CA GLY A 234 24.39 -10.52 4.94
C GLY A 234 24.75 -9.36 4.01
N VAL A 235 23.82 -8.45 3.73
CA VAL A 235 24.06 -7.25 2.92
C VAL A 235 24.50 -6.08 3.81
N GLU A 236 25.51 -5.34 3.38
CA GLU A 236 25.99 -4.15 4.08
C GLU A 236 25.04 -2.95 3.95
N ASP A 237 25.12 -2.04 4.92
CA ASP A 237 24.23 -0.88 5.04
C ASP A 237 24.36 0.14 3.90
N GLY A 238 25.47 0.10 3.15
CA GLY A 238 25.73 1.04 2.06
C GLY A 238 24.65 1.08 0.97
N PHE A 239 23.86 0.02 0.82
CA PHE A 239 22.67 0.04 -0.05
C PHE A 239 21.53 0.90 0.53
N ILE A 240 21.22 0.75 1.83
CA ILE A 240 20.16 1.54 2.48
C ILE A 240 20.52 3.02 2.47
N ASP A 241 21.76 3.38 2.83
CA ASP A 241 22.17 4.79 2.85
C ASP A 241 21.98 5.45 1.48
N LYS A 242 22.30 4.73 0.40
CA LYS A 242 22.10 5.23 -0.98
C LYS A 242 20.63 5.35 -1.33
N LEU A 243 19.82 4.35 -0.95
CA LEU A 243 18.39 4.39 -1.16
C LEU A 243 17.75 5.57 -0.41
N GLU A 244 18.06 5.78 0.87
CA GLU A 244 17.58 6.91 1.67
C GLU A 244 17.98 8.27 1.05
N ASN A 245 19.23 8.41 0.60
CA ASN A 245 19.68 9.62 -0.11
C ASN A 245 18.90 9.84 -1.42
N LYS A 246 18.61 8.78 -2.18
CA LYS A 246 17.77 8.86 -3.39
C LYS A 246 16.35 9.32 -3.02
N LEU A 247 15.77 8.79 -1.94
CA LEU A 247 14.43 9.18 -1.49
C LEU A 247 14.31 10.67 -1.15
N GLN A 248 15.38 11.29 -0.66
CA GLN A 248 15.42 12.74 -0.42
C GLN A 248 15.44 13.58 -1.70
N GLN A 249 15.83 12.99 -2.83
CA GLN A 249 16.00 13.68 -4.11
C GLN A 249 14.83 13.49 -5.07
N ILE A 250 14.00 12.46 -4.86
CA ILE A 250 12.82 12.19 -5.68
C ILE A 250 11.55 12.78 -5.05
N ARG A 251 10.50 12.88 -5.86
CA ARG A 251 9.17 13.31 -5.39
C ARG A 251 8.55 12.21 -4.53
N THR A 252 7.60 12.59 -3.68
CA THR A 252 6.88 11.64 -2.83
C THR A 252 6.08 10.63 -3.69
N ILE A 253 5.82 9.44 -3.16
CA ILE A 253 5.04 8.40 -3.87
C ILE A 253 3.70 8.93 -4.40
N THR A 254 3.00 9.75 -3.62
CA THR A 254 1.73 10.35 -4.02
C THR A 254 1.87 11.33 -5.19
N GLU A 255 2.97 12.08 -5.27
CA GLU A 255 3.23 12.98 -6.40
C GLU A 255 3.64 12.21 -7.66
N LEU A 256 4.40 11.12 -7.52
CA LEU A 256 4.77 10.25 -8.65
C LEU A 256 3.52 9.59 -9.26
N LEU A 257 2.63 9.05 -8.42
CA LEU A 257 1.34 8.47 -8.85
C LEU A 257 0.39 9.53 -9.43
N GLU A 258 0.42 10.76 -8.92
CA GLU A 258 -0.36 11.87 -9.49
C GLU A 258 0.19 12.31 -10.85
N GLY A 259 1.51 12.30 -11.03
CA GLY A 259 2.20 12.52 -12.29
C GLY A 259 1.97 11.43 -13.34
N GLY A 260 1.28 10.35 -12.97
CA GLY A 260 0.90 9.26 -13.87
C GLY A 260 2.01 8.23 -14.09
N MET A 261 3.02 8.17 -13.22
CA MET A 261 4.00 7.09 -13.25
C MET A 261 3.34 5.77 -12.85
N SER A 262 3.65 4.70 -13.60
CA SER A 262 3.26 3.35 -13.19
C SER A 262 4.14 2.84 -12.06
N LEU A 263 3.70 1.79 -11.36
CA LEU A 263 4.51 1.18 -10.28
C LEU A 263 5.85 0.66 -10.79
N GLU A 264 5.90 0.12 -12.02
CA GLU A 264 7.15 -0.32 -12.66
C GLU A 264 8.13 0.84 -12.83
N GLN A 265 7.65 2.00 -13.31
CA GLN A 265 8.50 3.18 -13.47
C GLN A 265 8.98 3.74 -12.14
N ILE A 266 8.18 3.59 -11.08
CA ILE A 266 8.58 3.97 -9.72
C ILE A 266 9.67 3.03 -9.22
N VAL A 267 9.57 1.72 -9.44
CA VAL A 267 10.63 0.76 -9.11
C VAL A 267 11.91 1.07 -9.88
N GLU A 268 11.81 1.32 -11.19
CA GLU A 268 12.94 1.73 -12.03
C GLU A 268 13.63 2.98 -11.44
N LEU A 269 12.85 4.00 -11.08
CA LEU A 269 13.38 5.22 -10.45
C LEU A 269 14.07 4.94 -9.11
N LEU A 270 13.54 4.02 -8.29
CA LEU A 270 14.13 3.68 -6.99
C LEU A 270 15.49 3.00 -7.13
N TYR A 271 15.68 2.16 -8.14
CA TYR A 271 16.92 1.40 -8.35
C TYR A 271 17.89 2.07 -9.33
N GLU A 272 17.44 3.09 -10.07
CA GLU A 272 18.26 3.84 -11.02
C GLU A 272 19.51 4.43 -10.34
N ASP A 273 20.67 4.10 -10.90
CA ASP A 273 22.01 4.55 -10.49
C ASP A 273 22.43 4.16 -9.06
N ILE A 274 21.75 3.19 -8.44
CA ILE A 274 22.22 2.62 -7.19
C ILE A 274 23.40 1.69 -7.48
N SER A 275 24.61 2.22 -7.28
CA SER A 275 25.83 1.40 -7.25
C SER A 275 26.02 0.77 -5.88
N VAL A 276 26.47 -0.48 -5.78
CA VAL A 276 26.83 -1.13 -4.51
C VAL A 276 28.23 -1.73 -4.63
N PHE A 277 28.95 -1.78 -3.52
CA PHE A 277 30.27 -2.38 -3.43
C PHE A 277 30.14 -3.82 -2.93
N GLU A 278 30.84 -4.75 -3.57
CA GLU A 278 31.09 -6.08 -3.02
C GLU A 278 32.51 -6.14 -2.46
N GLU A 279 32.65 -6.50 -1.18
CA GLU A 279 33.93 -6.91 -0.59
C GLU A 279 34.23 -8.38 -0.96
N GLU A 280 34.44 -8.65 -2.25
CA GLU A 280 35.22 -9.84 -2.62
C GLU A 280 36.70 -9.45 -2.53
N THR A 281 37.39 -9.89 -1.47
CA THR A 281 38.85 -9.85 -1.46
C THR A 281 39.36 -10.83 -2.50
N ASP A 282 39.74 -10.33 -3.67
CA ASP A 282 40.64 -11.07 -4.55
C ASP A 282 41.93 -11.44 -3.80
N VAL A 283 42.63 -12.47 -4.29
CA VAL A 283 43.86 -13.04 -3.70
C VAL A 283 44.96 -11.97 -3.42
N ASP A 284 44.83 -10.78 -4.00
CA ASP A 284 45.77 -9.66 -3.93
C ASP A 284 45.25 -8.45 -3.09
N GLY A 285 44.06 -8.52 -2.50
CA GLY A 285 43.55 -7.57 -1.50
C GLY A 285 43.27 -6.13 -1.97
N ALA A 286 43.19 -5.86 -3.28
CA ALA A 286 43.21 -4.49 -3.81
C ALA A 286 42.02 -4.04 -4.70
N HIS A 287 41.03 -4.89 -4.98
CA HIS A 287 39.95 -4.54 -5.90
C HIS A 287 38.56 -4.70 -5.27
N LYS A 288 37.97 -3.57 -4.84
CA LYS A 288 36.53 -3.50 -4.51
C LYS A 288 35.74 -3.49 -5.82
N LYS A 289 34.88 -4.49 -6.04
CA LYS A 289 34.05 -4.57 -7.23
C LYS A 289 32.79 -3.73 -7.03
N VAL A 290 32.60 -2.74 -7.90
CA VAL A 290 31.38 -1.92 -7.93
C VAL A 290 30.45 -2.51 -8.98
N TYR A 291 29.20 -2.76 -8.61
CA TYR A 291 28.16 -3.12 -9.58
C TYR A 291 26.96 -2.20 -9.40
N VAL A 292 26.16 -2.04 -10.47
CA VAL A 292 24.87 -1.36 -10.40
C VAL A 292 23.85 -2.39 -9.94
N GLU A 293 23.12 -2.07 -8.88
CA GLU A 293 22.09 -2.91 -8.32
C GLU A 293 20.93 -3.03 -9.31
N ASP A 294 20.73 -4.25 -9.83
CA ASP A 294 19.62 -4.57 -10.72
C ASP A 294 18.48 -5.23 -9.94
N PHE A 295 17.27 -5.19 -10.49
CA PHE A 295 16.07 -5.69 -9.84
C PHE A 295 15.26 -6.61 -10.75
N GLU A 296 14.48 -7.49 -10.12
CA GLU A 296 13.55 -8.41 -10.75
C GLU A 296 12.15 -8.21 -10.16
N ILE A 297 11.16 -7.95 -11.01
CA ILE A 297 9.75 -7.93 -10.63
C ILE A 297 9.23 -9.37 -10.63
N LEU A 298 8.76 -9.84 -9.48
CA LEU A 298 8.29 -11.22 -9.29
C LEU A 298 6.78 -11.35 -9.48
N GLU A 299 6.01 -10.36 -9.01
CA GLU A 299 4.55 -10.39 -9.07
C GLU A 299 3.99 -8.97 -9.18
N LYS A 300 2.94 -8.84 -9.99
CA LYS A 300 2.04 -7.70 -10.02
C LYS A 300 0.62 -8.19 -9.74
N SER A 301 -0.09 -7.52 -8.85
CA SER A 301 -1.42 -7.99 -8.40
C SER A 301 -2.32 -6.84 -7.93
N GLU A 302 -3.61 -7.10 -7.91
CA GLU A 302 -4.62 -6.16 -7.42
C GLU A 302 -4.66 -6.14 -5.89
N LEU A 303 -5.02 -4.98 -5.35
CA LEU A 303 -5.32 -4.77 -3.94
C LEU A 303 -6.78 -4.29 -3.81
N GLU A 304 -7.49 -4.72 -2.78
CA GLU A 304 -8.87 -4.29 -2.51
C GLU A 304 -9.17 -4.13 -1.02
N TYR A 305 -10.06 -3.18 -0.70
CA TYR A 305 -10.64 -3.09 0.64
C TYR A 305 -11.76 -4.12 0.77
N LYS A 306 -11.59 -5.15 1.59
CA LYS A 306 -12.54 -6.26 1.65
C LYS A 306 -12.72 -6.82 3.06
N CYS A 307 -13.97 -6.76 3.51
CA CYS A 307 -14.39 -7.38 4.75
C CYS A 307 -15.06 -8.74 4.51
N ASN A 308 -14.63 -9.74 5.29
CA ASN A 308 -15.16 -11.11 5.27
C ASN A 308 -16.17 -11.38 6.42
N CYS A 309 -16.86 -10.35 6.92
CA CYS A 309 -17.85 -10.50 7.96
C CYS A 309 -19.12 -11.20 7.44
N THR A 310 -19.74 -12.02 8.28
CA THR A 310 -20.97 -12.75 7.97
C THR A 310 -21.88 -12.76 9.18
N LYS A 311 -23.19 -12.91 8.97
CA LYS A 311 -24.16 -13.06 10.07
C LYS A 311 -23.78 -14.22 10.98
N GLU A 312 -23.27 -15.33 10.43
CA GLU A 312 -22.80 -16.49 11.20
C GLU A 312 -21.62 -16.17 12.13
N LYS A 313 -20.66 -15.35 11.69
CA LYS A 313 -19.53 -14.94 12.55
C LYS A 313 -20.01 -14.12 13.76
N PHE A 314 -20.95 -13.21 13.54
CA PHE A 314 -21.55 -12.44 14.62
C PHE A 314 -22.40 -13.30 15.54
N TYR A 315 -23.19 -14.22 14.98
CA TYR A 315 -23.96 -15.22 15.74
C TYR A 315 -23.04 -15.97 16.72
N LYS A 316 -21.93 -16.53 16.23
CA LYS A 316 -20.95 -17.26 17.07
C LYS A 316 -20.36 -16.41 18.20
N GLY A 317 -20.24 -15.09 18.00
CA GLY A 317 -19.85 -14.17 19.07
C GLY A 317 -20.98 -13.95 20.07
N LEU A 318 -22.19 -13.66 19.59
CA LEU A 318 -23.36 -13.39 20.45
C LEU A 318 -23.68 -14.55 21.39
N ILE A 319 -23.63 -15.79 20.91
CA ILE A 319 -23.94 -16.97 21.73
C ILE A 319 -23.00 -17.16 22.93
N THR A 320 -21.83 -16.49 22.95
CA THR A 320 -20.91 -16.54 24.10
C THR A 320 -21.41 -15.73 25.30
N LEU A 321 -22.37 -14.82 25.10
CA LEU A 321 -23.03 -14.07 26.18
C LEU A 321 -23.94 -14.99 27.04
N GLY A 322 -24.37 -16.12 26.48
CA GLY A 322 -25.30 -17.05 27.12
C GLY A 322 -26.77 -16.71 26.84
N LYS A 323 -27.63 -17.71 27.03
CA LYS A 323 -29.06 -17.65 26.68
C LYS A 323 -29.82 -16.58 27.46
N GLU A 324 -29.57 -16.48 28.76
CA GLU A 324 -30.29 -15.56 29.65
C GLU A 324 -30.10 -14.09 29.24
N GLU A 325 -28.87 -13.69 28.91
CA GLU A 325 -28.56 -12.32 28.48
C GLU A 325 -29.18 -12.00 27.12
N ILE A 326 -29.13 -12.96 26.19
CA ILE A 326 -29.72 -12.81 24.85
C ILE A 326 -31.25 -12.69 24.94
N ASP A 327 -31.90 -13.56 25.71
CA ASP A 327 -33.36 -13.55 25.88
C ASP A 327 -33.82 -12.23 26.53
N LYS A 328 -33.09 -11.74 27.54
CA LYS A 328 -33.36 -10.45 28.18
C LYS A 328 -33.30 -9.29 27.18
N ILE A 329 -32.24 -9.19 26.37
CA ILE A 329 -32.12 -8.13 25.35
C ILE A 329 -33.25 -8.24 24.32
N LEU A 330 -33.60 -9.45 23.90
CA LEU A 330 -34.68 -9.66 22.93
C LEU A 330 -36.08 -9.39 23.49
N GLU A 331 -36.29 -9.51 24.79
CA GLU A 331 -37.54 -9.12 25.46
C GLU A 331 -37.66 -7.61 25.62
N GLU A 332 -36.56 -6.92 25.94
CA GLU A 332 -36.53 -5.47 26.14
C GLU A 332 -36.54 -4.70 24.80
N GLU A 333 -35.73 -5.12 23.83
CA GLU A 333 -35.50 -4.37 22.57
C GLU A 333 -36.14 -5.02 21.32
N GLY A 334 -36.61 -6.27 21.43
CA GLY A 334 -37.23 -7.01 20.32
C GLY A 334 -36.27 -7.56 19.26
N LYS A 335 -35.06 -7.00 19.15
CA LYS A 335 -33.98 -7.47 18.27
C LYS A 335 -32.60 -7.11 18.82
N ILE A 336 -31.58 -7.85 18.41
CA ILE A 336 -30.18 -7.51 18.61
C ILE A 336 -29.61 -7.06 17.27
N GLN A 337 -29.16 -5.81 17.17
CA GLN A 337 -28.44 -5.30 16.00
C GLN A 337 -26.95 -5.20 16.33
N VAL A 338 -26.12 -5.84 15.50
CA VAL A 338 -24.65 -5.72 15.58
C VAL A 338 -24.12 -5.06 14.32
N GLU A 339 -23.10 -4.23 14.49
CA GLU A 339 -22.43 -3.53 13.40
C GLU A 339 -20.98 -3.99 13.27
N CYS A 340 -20.54 -4.26 12.05
CA CYS A 340 -19.16 -4.62 11.79
C CYS A 340 -18.26 -3.39 11.78
N HIS A 341 -17.40 -3.26 12.79
CA HIS A 341 -16.40 -2.18 12.87
C HIS A 341 -15.50 -2.04 11.63
N PHE A 342 -15.31 -3.09 10.83
CA PHE A 342 -14.46 -3.02 9.62
C PHE A 342 -15.17 -2.46 8.39
N CYS A 343 -16.50 -2.58 8.28
CA CYS A 343 -17.19 -2.26 7.02
C CYS A 343 -18.58 -1.61 7.20
N GLY A 344 -18.99 -1.31 8.44
CA GLY A 344 -20.27 -0.69 8.77
C GLY A 344 -21.51 -1.57 8.49
N LYS A 345 -21.33 -2.81 8.00
CA LYS A 345 -22.46 -3.72 7.75
C LYS A 345 -23.17 -4.06 9.06
N LYS A 346 -24.49 -3.85 9.07
CA LYS A 346 -25.38 -4.17 10.18
C LYS A 346 -26.04 -5.54 9.98
N TYR A 347 -26.13 -6.30 11.06
CA TYR A 347 -26.80 -7.59 11.09
C TYR A 347 -27.82 -7.60 12.22
N ASP A 348 -29.07 -7.89 11.88
CA ASP A 348 -30.17 -7.98 12.83
C ASP A 348 -30.44 -9.45 13.19
N PHE A 349 -30.64 -9.70 14.48
CA PHE A 349 -31.00 -10.98 15.07
C PHE A 349 -32.28 -10.86 15.87
N GLY A 350 -33.20 -11.80 15.69
CA GLY A 350 -34.42 -11.93 16.48
C GLY A 350 -34.47 -13.26 17.24
N LYS A 351 -35.57 -13.49 17.99
CA LYS A 351 -35.79 -14.73 18.76
C LYS A 351 -35.65 -16.00 17.91
N GLU A 352 -36.05 -15.95 16.65
CA GLU A 352 -35.94 -17.05 15.69
C GLU A 352 -34.49 -17.50 15.45
N ASP A 353 -33.54 -16.56 15.45
CA ASP A 353 -32.12 -16.87 15.21
C ASP A 353 -31.50 -17.69 16.36
N PHE A 354 -32.09 -17.65 17.57
CA PHE A 354 -31.56 -18.29 18.79
C PHE A 354 -32.39 -19.48 19.28
N LYS A 355 -33.35 -19.98 18.49
CA LYS A 355 -34.24 -21.09 18.91
C LYS A 355 -33.53 -22.37 19.37
N ASN A 356 -32.31 -22.59 18.89
CA ASN A 356 -31.53 -23.79 19.17
C ASN A 356 -30.42 -23.57 20.22
N LEU A 357 -30.43 -22.42 20.91
CA LEU A 357 -29.60 -22.18 22.11
C LEU A 357 -30.25 -22.80 23.35
#